data_AF-A0A821HXM0-F1
#
_entry.id   AF-A0A821HXM0-F1
#
_cell.length_a   1.000
_cell.length_b   1.000
_cell.length_c   1.000
_cell.angle_alpha   90.00
_cell.angle_beta   90.00
_cell.angle_gamma   90.00
#
_symmetry.space_group_name_H-M   'P 1'
#
loop_
_entity.id
_entity.type
_entity.pdbx_description
1 polymer ?
#
loop_
_entity_poly.entity_id
_entity_poly.type
_entity_poly.pdbx_seq_one_letter_code
_entity_poly.pdbx_strand_id
1 'polypeptide(L)'
;MLLQELYNYFTLSIKRCHVLREAFDKSPYALQIKSLSDTRWTANYESIHAVIESYDEIIYCFHLIEEGDQFDKESKLQGKNLRNKFISYEIIVLLKFMENITRTTNSLTVHLQSKQLDILSSMELITNTLKLIKMMRNDDQSLKNILLLGEKHIEPYDVDIDKEFNRLHRFRQPSCRIDPKPANVVQLTRESFYLKLFRVILDHLYTTYSDFLNVLNEKLKWFINVTPSRIENLTLNECKHMCGIIPKLTSPPLLFTEFQLLSDQIKECDDMNGISKLLQQFGHLYPKVSSVYNYILTLPITTATNER
;
A
#
# COMPACT_ATOMS: atom_id res chain seq x y z
N MET A 1 6.27 8.52 -9.62
CA MET A 1 7.02 9.39 -10.56
C MET A 1 6.44 10.80 -10.60
N LEU A 2 5.15 11.02 -10.91
CA LEU A 2 4.54 12.38 -10.94
C LEU A 2 4.42 13.08 -9.56
N LEU A 3 3.93 12.40 -8.51
CA LEU A 3 3.85 12.99 -7.16
C LEU A 3 5.24 13.36 -6.60
N GLN A 4 6.26 12.56 -6.91
CA GLN A 4 7.64 12.86 -6.53
C GLN A 4 8.21 14.04 -7.35
N GLU A 5 7.89 14.14 -8.64
CA GLU A 5 8.22 15.30 -9.46
C GLU A 5 7.61 16.59 -8.88
N LEU A 6 6.35 16.54 -8.44
CA LEU A 6 5.66 17.65 -7.77
C LEU A 6 6.40 18.04 -6.48
N TYR A 7 6.68 17.07 -5.62
CA TYR A 7 7.40 17.31 -4.37
C TYR A 7 8.78 17.93 -4.62
N ASN A 8 9.54 17.39 -5.58
CA ASN A 8 10.85 17.90 -5.95
C ASN A 8 10.77 19.32 -6.52
N TYR A 9 9.76 19.61 -7.35
CA TYR A 9 9.55 20.93 -7.92
C TYR A 9 9.42 22.00 -6.82
N PHE A 10 8.53 21.82 -5.86
CA PHE A 10 8.38 22.79 -4.78
C PHE A 10 9.55 22.79 -3.79
N THR A 11 10.10 21.63 -3.43
CA THR A 11 11.12 21.52 -2.39
C THR A 11 12.51 21.98 -2.84
N LEU A 12 12.88 21.82 -4.12
CA LEU A 12 14.21 22.18 -4.62
C LEU A 12 14.47 23.69 -4.73
N SER A 13 13.47 24.54 -4.55
CA SER A 13 13.62 26.00 -4.62
C SER A 13 12.93 26.68 -3.44
N ILE A 14 13.71 27.45 -2.67
CA ILE A 14 13.21 28.21 -1.53
C ILE A 14 12.08 29.17 -1.95
N LYS A 15 12.22 29.82 -3.13
CA LYS A 15 11.20 30.74 -3.65
C LYS A 15 9.89 30.03 -3.97
N ARG A 16 9.95 28.85 -4.61
CA ARG A 16 8.74 28.06 -4.95
C ARG A 16 8.10 27.47 -3.70
N CYS A 17 8.91 26.98 -2.76
CA CYS A 17 8.47 26.50 -1.47
C CYS A 17 7.75 27.60 -0.66
N HIS A 18 8.25 28.84 -0.73
CA HIS A 18 7.59 29.99 -0.09
C HIS A 18 6.18 30.22 -0.65
N VAL A 19 6.02 30.25 -1.98
CA VAL A 19 4.70 30.39 -2.63
C VAL A 19 3.74 29.28 -2.18
N LEU A 20 4.23 28.04 -2.10
CA LEU A 20 3.43 26.91 -1.63
C LEU A 20 2.95 27.10 -0.19
N ARG A 21 3.86 27.51 0.71
CA ARG A 21 3.51 27.74 2.12
C ARG A 21 2.51 28.87 2.28
N GLU A 22 2.70 29.98 1.57
CA GLU A 22 1.76 31.11 1.61
C GLU A 22 0.37 30.73 1.09
N ALA A 23 0.27 29.83 0.11
CA ALA A 23 -1.01 29.32 -0.36
C ALA A 23 -1.66 28.39 0.68
N PHE A 24 -0.87 27.52 1.31
CA PHE A 24 -1.36 26.59 2.32
C PHE A 24 -1.79 27.29 3.62
N ASP A 25 -1.05 28.33 4.05
CA ASP A 25 -1.40 29.11 5.24
C ASP A 25 -2.74 29.86 5.08
N LYS A 26 -3.17 30.12 3.84
CA LYS A 26 -4.45 30.77 3.52
C LYS A 26 -5.63 29.81 3.48
N SER A 27 -5.38 28.49 3.37
CA SER A 27 -6.43 27.47 3.25
C SER A 27 -6.44 26.54 4.45
N PRO A 28 -7.56 26.44 5.19
CA PRO A 28 -7.63 25.59 6.39
C PRO A 28 -7.61 24.09 6.09
N TYR A 29 -7.82 23.68 4.84
CA TYR A 29 -7.89 22.27 4.42
C TYR A 29 -6.61 21.77 3.75
N ALA A 30 -5.65 22.67 3.45
CA ALA A 30 -4.43 22.30 2.75
C ALA A 30 -3.51 21.44 3.63
N LEU A 31 -3.02 20.35 3.05
CA LEU A 31 -2.09 19.41 3.64
C LEU A 31 -0.70 19.56 3.01
N GLN A 32 0.34 19.49 3.85
CA GLN A 32 1.71 19.59 3.37
C GLN A 32 2.06 18.44 2.42
N ILE A 33 2.62 18.76 1.24
CA ILE A 33 3.06 17.76 0.26
C ILE A 33 4.21 16.93 0.86
N LYS A 34 4.07 15.60 0.81
CA LYS A 34 5.06 14.65 1.31
C LYS A 34 5.78 13.94 0.16
N SER A 35 7.05 13.61 0.38
CA SER A 35 7.80 12.76 -0.54
C SER A 35 7.27 11.33 -0.50
N LEU A 36 7.36 10.64 -1.63
CA LEU A 36 7.11 9.21 -1.68
C LEU A 36 8.23 8.47 -0.92
N SER A 37 7.90 7.30 -0.39
CA SER A 37 8.85 6.39 0.23
C SER A 37 8.75 5.02 -0.42
N ASP A 38 9.90 4.45 -0.77
CA ASP A 38 9.97 3.10 -1.35
C ASP A 38 9.59 2.03 -0.32
N THR A 39 9.86 2.28 0.97
CA THR A 39 9.68 1.31 2.05
C THR A 39 8.49 1.61 2.95
N ARG A 40 8.07 2.88 3.08
CA ARG A 40 6.94 3.29 3.94
C ARG A 40 5.70 3.56 3.10
N TRP A 41 4.94 2.50 2.84
CA TRP A 41 3.67 2.57 2.11
C TRP A 41 2.66 3.57 2.72
N THR A 42 2.72 3.79 4.04
CA THR A 42 1.96 4.84 4.73
C THR A 42 2.30 6.24 4.22
N ALA A 43 3.58 6.54 3.97
CA ALA A 43 4.00 7.81 3.41
C ALA A 43 3.47 8.01 1.98
N ASN A 44 3.29 6.93 1.21
CA ASN A 44 2.70 7.00 -0.12
C ASN A 44 1.20 7.34 -0.07
N TYR A 45 0.45 6.76 0.88
CA TYR A 45 -0.93 7.15 1.14
C TYR A 45 -1.02 8.64 1.53
N GLU A 46 -0.21 9.07 2.49
CA GLU A 46 -0.22 10.46 2.95
C GLU A 46 0.15 11.45 1.83
N SER A 47 1.07 11.07 0.92
CA SER A 47 1.44 11.88 -0.24
C SER A 47 0.28 12.03 -1.23
N ILE A 48 -0.43 10.94 -1.56
CA ILE A 48 -1.61 10.97 -2.43
C ILE A 48 -2.71 11.83 -1.80
N HIS A 49 -3.02 11.57 -0.54
CA HIS A 49 -4.08 12.27 0.18
C HIS A 49 -3.79 13.77 0.29
N ALA A 50 -2.54 14.15 0.61
CA ALA A 50 -2.16 15.56 0.68
C ALA A 50 -2.33 16.31 -0.65
N VAL A 51 -2.06 15.64 -1.77
CA VAL A 51 -2.22 16.24 -3.11
C VAL A 51 -3.69 16.35 -3.52
N ILE A 52 -4.55 15.43 -3.08
CA ILE A 52 -6.00 15.50 -3.35
C ILE A 52 -6.65 16.62 -2.53
N GLU A 53 -6.35 16.70 -1.24
CA GLU A 53 -6.92 17.74 -0.36
C GLU A 53 -6.42 19.16 -0.72
N SER A 54 -5.18 19.29 -1.19
CA SER A 54 -4.57 20.59 -1.53
C SER A 54 -4.55 20.88 -3.04
N TYR A 55 -5.38 20.18 -3.81
CA TYR A 55 -5.29 20.19 -5.27
C TYR A 55 -5.45 21.60 -5.84
N ASP A 56 -6.46 22.35 -5.38
CA ASP A 56 -6.77 23.69 -5.88
C ASP A 56 -5.65 24.68 -5.54
N GLU A 57 -5.10 24.60 -4.33
CA GLU A 57 -3.96 25.41 -3.89
C GLU A 57 -2.70 25.10 -4.72
N ILE A 58 -2.45 23.82 -5.04
CA ILE A 58 -1.33 23.41 -5.89
C ILE A 58 -1.48 24.01 -7.29
N ILE A 59 -2.67 23.95 -7.89
CA ILE A 59 -2.93 24.54 -9.21
C ILE A 59 -2.77 26.07 -9.16
N TYR A 60 -3.26 26.71 -8.10
CA TYR A 60 -3.08 28.15 -7.88
C TYR A 60 -1.60 28.53 -7.73
N CYS A 61 -0.80 27.74 -7.03
CA CYS A 61 0.64 27.96 -6.91
C CYS A 61 1.35 27.91 -8.26
N PHE A 62 0.97 26.98 -9.14
CA PHE A 62 1.52 26.93 -10.50
C PHE A 62 1.21 28.21 -11.27
N HIS A 63 -0.03 28.72 -11.18
CA HIS A 63 -0.41 30.00 -11.79
C HIS A 63 0.45 31.17 -11.29
N LEU A 64 0.63 31.30 -9.97
CA LEU A 64 1.46 32.36 -9.39
C LEU A 64 2.92 32.29 -9.86
N ILE A 65 3.47 31.09 -10.00
CA ILE A 65 4.85 30.91 -10.46
C ILE A 65 4.99 31.23 -11.96
N GLU A 66 3.99 30.87 -12.78
CA GLU A 66 3.97 31.20 -14.21
C GLU A 66 3.93 32.72 -14.44
N GLU A 67 3.11 33.45 -13.69
CA GLU A 67 2.96 34.90 -13.82
C GLU A 67 4.09 35.69 -13.15
N GLY A 68 4.67 35.18 -12.06
CA GLY A 68 5.66 35.93 -11.28
C GLY A 68 6.98 36.20 -12.01
N ASP A 69 7.38 37.47 -12.13
CA ASP A 69 8.65 37.87 -12.79
C ASP A 69 9.92 37.41 -12.05
N GLN A 70 9.79 37.04 -10.77
CA GLN A 70 10.88 36.56 -9.91
C GLN A 70 11.39 35.14 -10.24
N PHE A 71 10.71 34.44 -11.17
CA PHE A 71 11.02 33.08 -11.59
C PHE A 71 11.65 33.04 -12.97
N ASP A 72 12.65 32.18 -13.13
CA ASP A 72 13.32 31.96 -14.41
C ASP A 72 12.41 31.23 -15.41
N LYS A 73 12.73 31.37 -16.71
CA LYS A 73 11.93 30.79 -17.80
C LYS A 73 11.82 29.26 -17.71
N GLU A 74 12.85 28.59 -17.20
CA GLU A 74 12.85 27.13 -17.07
C GLU A 74 11.90 26.69 -15.96
N SER A 75 11.97 27.31 -14.78
CA SER A 75 11.05 27.05 -13.66
C SER A 75 9.58 27.28 -14.05
N LYS A 76 9.30 28.33 -14.83
CA LYS A 76 7.96 28.62 -15.37
C LYS A 76 7.49 27.53 -16.32
N LEU A 77 8.34 27.12 -17.27
CA LEU A 77 8.03 26.06 -18.22
C LEU A 77 7.80 24.71 -17.53
N GLN A 78 8.65 24.37 -16.55
CA GLN A 78 8.51 23.16 -15.74
C GLN A 78 7.18 23.17 -14.96
N GLY A 79 6.84 24.31 -14.32
CA GLY A 79 5.58 24.49 -13.60
C GLY A 79 4.36 24.31 -14.51
N LYS A 80 4.37 24.97 -15.67
CA LYS A 80 3.32 24.83 -16.69
C LYS A 80 3.15 23.39 -17.17
N ASN A 81 4.25 22.69 -17.42
CA ASN A 81 4.19 21.29 -17.84
C ASN A 81 3.60 20.39 -16.73
N LEU A 82 3.99 20.61 -15.47
CA LEU A 82 3.42 19.87 -14.34
C LEU A 82 1.94 20.18 -14.15
N ARG A 83 1.56 21.47 -14.17
CA ARG A 83 0.16 21.92 -14.11
C ARG A 83 -0.69 21.22 -15.17
N ASN A 84 -0.23 21.20 -16.42
CA ASN A 84 -0.95 20.52 -17.52
C ASN A 84 -1.06 19.01 -17.34
N LYS A 85 -0.10 18.36 -16.65
CA LYS A 85 -0.22 16.93 -16.30
C LYS A 85 -1.27 16.72 -15.21
N PHE A 86 -1.33 17.58 -14.19
CA PHE A 86 -2.33 17.46 -13.11
C PHE A 86 -3.74 17.78 -13.61
N ILE A 87 -3.89 18.77 -14.49
CA ILE A 87 -5.13 19.09 -15.22
C ILE A 87 -5.30 18.12 -16.40
N SER A 88 -5.35 16.83 -16.10
CA SER A 88 -5.65 15.75 -17.04
C SER A 88 -6.70 14.86 -16.42
N TYR A 89 -7.72 14.49 -17.19
CA TYR A 89 -8.80 13.65 -16.70
C TYR A 89 -8.26 12.31 -16.15
N GLU A 90 -7.30 11.70 -16.87
CA GLU A 90 -6.71 10.43 -16.48
C GLU A 90 -5.99 10.52 -15.12
N ILE A 91 -5.21 11.58 -14.89
CA ILE A 91 -4.49 11.75 -13.62
C ILE A 91 -5.44 11.93 -12.45
N ILE A 92 -6.49 12.73 -12.59
CA ILE A 92 -7.48 12.93 -11.53
C ILE A 92 -8.19 11.61 -11.18
N VAL A 93 -8.63 10.88 -12.21
CA VAL A 93 -9.33 9.60 -12.03
C VAL A 93 -8.42 8.55 -11.38
N LEU A 94 -7.17 8.46 -11.81
CA LEU A 94 -6.19 7.55 -11.22
C LEU A 94 -5.85 7.94 -9.77
N LEU A 95 -5.70 9.22 -9.46
CA LEU A 95 -5.44 9.69 -8.09
C LEU A 95 -6.58 9.31 -7.15
N LYS A 96 -7.84 9.60 -7.53
CA LYS A 96 -9.03 9.23 -6.74
C LYS A 96 -9.16 7.72 -6.54
N PHE A 97 -8.88 6.95 -7.59
CA PHE A 97 -8.89 5.49 -7.50
C PHE A 97 -7.79 4.95 -6.57
N MET A 98 -6.56 5.48 -6.70
CA MET A 98 -5.42 5.09 -5.88
C MET A 98 -5.61 5.49 -4.42
N GLU A 99 -6.20 6.65 -4.13
CA GLU A 99 -6.58 7.05 -2.77
C GLU A 99 -7.54 6.04 -2.15
N ASN A 100 -8.57 5.61 -2.90
CA ASN A 100 -9.53 4.64 -2.39
C ASN A 100 -8.88 3.28 -2.06
N ILE A 101 -7.98 2.80 -2.92
CA ILE A 101 -7.20 1.56 -2.66
C ILE A 101 -6.32 1.74 -1.44
N THR A 102 -5.48 2.77 -1.45
CA THR A 102 -4.46 2.97 -0.41
C THR A 102 -5.09 3.21 0.95
N ARG A 103 -6.22 3.92 1.02
CA ARG A 103 -7.05 4.08 2.22
C ARG A 103 -7.57 2.74 2.75
N THR A 104 -8.11 1.89 1.89
CA THR A 104 -8.58 0.54 2.26
C THR A 104 -7.45 -0.34 2.80
N THR A 105 -6.24 -0.22 2.24
CA THR A 105 -5.09 -1.01 2.65
C THR A 105 -4.25 -0.38 3.78
N ASN A 106 -4.53 0.87 4.17
CA ASN A 106 -3.68 1.62 5.08
C ASN A 106 -3.62 0.99 6.47
N SER A 107 -4.77 0.57 7.02
CA SER A 107 -4.82 -0.10 8.33
C SER A 107 -3.97 -1.38 8.37
N LEU A 108 -4.06 -2.21 7.32
CA LEU A 108 -3.23 -3.39 7.18
C LEU A 108 -1.74 -3.03 7.11
N THR A 109 -1.40 -2.01 6.32
CA THR A 109 -0.03 -1.55 6.15
C THR A 109 0.58 -1.07 7.46
N VAL A 110 -0.16 -0.25 8.21
CA VAL A 110 0.26 0.25 9.53
C VAL A 110 0.48 -0.90 10.50
N HIS A 111 -0.42 -1.89 10.52
CA HIS A 111 -0.31 -3.06 11.38
C HIS A 111 0.88 -3.95 11.00
N LEU A 112 1.11 -4.21 9.71
CA LEU A 112 2.26 -5.00 9.29
C LEU A 112 3.60 -4.26 9.54
N GLN A 113 3.58 -2.94 9.67
CA GLN A 113 4.76 -2.13 10.00
C GLN A 113 4.93 -1.87 11.50
N SER A 114 4.04 -2.38 12.38
CA SER A 114 4.15 -2.16 13.82
C SER A 114 5.30 -2.96 14.43
N LYS A 115 5.90 -2.41 15.50
CA LYS A 115 7.03 -3.04 16.21
C LYS A 115 6.64 -4.38 16.83
N GLN A 116 5.45 -4.44 17.43
CA GLN A 116 4.82 -5.68 17.86
C GLN A 116 3.85 -6.15 16.78
N LEU A 117 4.12 -7.32 16.21
CA LEU A 117 3.26 -7.94 15.20
C LEU A 117 2.58 -9.15 15.81
N ASP A 118 1.24 -9.13 15.89
CA ASP A 118 0.44 -10.30 16.26
C ASP A 118 0.02 -11.05 14.99
N ILE A 119 0.45 -12.30 14.88
CA ILE A 119 0.21 -13.15 13.71
C ILE A 119 -1.29 -13.34 13.49
N LEU A 120 -2.09 -13.54 14.56
CA LEU A 120 -3.54 -13.72 14.41
C LEU A 120 -4.22 -12.45 13.92
N SER A 121 -3.95 -11.32 14.58
CA SER A 121 -4.48 -10.02 14.16
C SER A 121 -4.07 -9.69 12.71
N SER A 122 -2.84 -10.02 12.32
CA SER A 122 -2.36 -9.84 10.94
C SER A 122 -3.15 -10.68 9.95
N MET A 123 -3.36 -11.97 10.22
CA MET A 123 -4.12 -12.86 9.35
C MET A 123 -5.59 -12.42 9.22
N GLU A 124 -6.20 -11.99 10.33
CA GLU A 124 -7.56 -11.45 10.33
C GLU A 124 -7.64 -10.16 9.52
N LEU A 125 -6.72 -9.22 9.72
CA LEU A 125 -6.67 -7.97 8.97
C LEU A 125 -6.49 -8.20 7.48
N ILE A 126 -5.59 -9.10 7.06
CA ILE A 126 -5.41 -9.45 5.64
C ILE A 126 -6.71 -10.02 5.06
N THR A 127 -7.36 -10.93 5.80
CA THR A 127 -8.63 -11.54 5.38
C THR A 127 -9.73 -10.49 5.22
N ASN A 128 -9.81 -9.54 6.16
CA ASN A 128 -10.78 -8.45 6.10
C ASN A 128 -10.47 -7.46 4.96
N THR A 129 -9.21 -7.11 4.73
CA THR A 129 -8.79 -6.30 3.59
C THR A 129 -9.10 -6.98 2.25
N LEU A 130 -8.89 -8.30 2.13
CA LEU A 130 -9.28 -9.07 0.94
C LEU A 130 -10.78 -9.01 0.67
N LYS A 131 -11.63 -9.07 1.72
CA LYS A 131 -13.08 -8.89 1.58
C LYS A 131 -13.42 -7.50 1.05
N LEU A 132 -12.79 -6.46 1.60
CA LEU A 132 -13.01 -5.07 1.15
C LEU A 132 -12.59 -4.87 -0.31
N ILE A 133 -11.43 -5.39 -0.73
CA ILE A 133 -10.97 -5.33 -2.13
C ILE A 133 -11.97 -6.04 -3.05
N LYS A 134 -12.48 -7.21 -2.65
CA LYS A 134 -13.50 -7.95 -3.42
C LYS A 134 -14.83 -7.20 -3.52
N MET A 135 -15.24 -6.51 -2.44
CA MET A 135 -16.43 -5.65 -2.47
C MET A 135 -16.22 -4.48 -3.43
N MET A 136 -15.09 -3.78 -3.36
CA MET A 136 -14.74 -2.68 -4.27
C MET A 136 -14.73 -3.13 -5.74
N ARG A 137 -14.22 -4.34 -6.02
CA ARG A 137 -14.18 -4.91 -7.37
C ARG A 137 -15.56 -5.18 -7.95
N ASN A 138 -16.50 -5.63 -7.13
CA ASN A 138 -17.84 -6.02 -7.55
C ASN A 138 -18.84 -4.85 -7.52
N ASP A 139 -18.45 -3.71 -6.94
CA ASP A 139 -19.27 -2.51 -6.87
C ASP A 139 -19.03 -1.60 -8.09
N ASP A 140 -19.71 -1.93 -9.18
CA ASP A 140 -19.66 -1.16 -10.42
C ASP A 140 -20.13 0.29 -10.24
N GLN A 141 -21.05 0.55 -9.31
CA GLN A 141 -21.55 1.90 -9.07
C GLN A 141 -20.48 2.77 -8.43
N SER A 142 -19.78 2.26 -7.41
CA SER A 142 -18.66 3.00 -6.81
C SER A 142 -17.55 3.27 -7.81
N LEU A 143 -17.22 2.31 -8.70
CA LEU A 143 -16.20 2.53 -9.73
C LEU A 143 -16.64 3.57 -10.77
N LYS A 144 -17.91 3.57 -11.19
CA LYS A 144 -18.47 4.60 -12.08
C LYS A 144 -18.53 5.96 -11.41
N ASN A 145 -18.84 6.02 -10.12
CA ASN A 145 -18.85 7.27 -9.36
C ASN A 145 -17.48 7.95 -9.35
N ILE A 146 -16.37 7.20 -9.32
CA ILE A 146 -15.01 7.76 -9.44
C ILE A 146 -14.85 8.50 -10.78
N LEU A 147 -15.37 7.93 -11.87
CA LEU A 147 -15.31 8.53 -13.20
C LEU A 147 -16.13 9.81 -13.27
N LEU A 148 -17.35 9.80 -12.72
CA LEU A 148 -18.24 10.97 -12.65
C LEU A 148 -17.64 12.08 -11.79
N LEU A 149 -17.05 11.73 -10.65
CA LEU A 149 -16.34 12.69 -9.80
C LEU A 149 -15.12 13.27 -10.53
N GLY A 150 -14.45 12.50 -11.39
CA GLY A 150 -13.39 12.99 -12.25
C GLY A 150 -13.90 14.02 -13.26
N GLU A 151 -15.06 13.77 -13.88
CA GLU A 151 -15.68 14.67 -14.86
C GLU A 151 -16.06 16.00 -14.23
N LYS A 152 -16.72 15.95 -13.06
CA LYS A 152 -17.07 17.16 -12.31
C LYS A 152 -15.84 17.98 -11.89
N HIS A 153 -14.72 17.30 -11.61
CA HIS A 153 -13.49 17.98 -11.18
C HIS A 153 -12.75 18.65 -12.34
N ILE A 154 -12.88 18.13 -13.57
CA ILE A 154 -12.21 18.71 -14.74
C ILE A 154 -13.04 19.82 -15.42
N GLU A 155 -14.36 19.85 -15.19
CA GLU A 155 -15.31 20.83 -15.73
C GLU A 155 -14.83 22.29 -15.67
N PRO A 156 -14.23 22.79 -14.56
CA PRO A 156 -13.76 24.18 -14.48
C PRO A 156 -12.58 24.52 -15.40
N TYR A 157 -11.85 23.52 -15.91
CA TYR A 157 -10.61 23.70 -16.66
C TYR A 157 -10.80 23.63 -18.18
N ASP A 158 -12.04 23.47 -18.68
CA ASP A 158 -12.41 23.43 -20.10
C ASP A 158 -11.59 22.41 -20.93
N VAL A 159 -11.34 21.23 -20.34
CA VAL A 159 -10.61 20.15 -21.02
C VAL A 159 -11.59 19.23 -21.74
N ASP A 160 -11.38 19.07 -23.05
CA ASP A 160 -12.09 18.06 -23.85
C ASP A 160 -11.59 16.65 -23.51
N ILE A 161 -12.33 15.98 -22.63
CA ILE A 161 -12.03 14.65 -22.09
C ILE A 161 -11.93 13.61 -23.21
N ASP A 162 -12.84 13.61 -24.17
CA ASP A 162 -12.88 12.59 -25.22
C ASP A 162 -11.73 12.77 -26.22
N LYS A 163 -11.39 14.02 -26.54
CA LYS A 163 -10.21 14.32 -27.36
C LYS A 163 -8.91 13.94 -26.65
N GLU A 164 -8.81 14.20 -25.35
CA GLU A 164 -7.66 13.79 -24.55
C GLU A 164 -7.53 12.26 -24.51
N PHE A 165 -8.62 11.55 -24.23
CA PHE A 165 -8.67 10.09 -24.20
C PHE A 165 -8.24 9.49 -25.54
N ASN A 166 -8.78 9.98 -26.66
CA ASN A 166 -8.43 9.50 -28.00
C ASN A 166 -6.97 9.80 -28.38
N ARG A 167 -6.38 10.88 -27.84
CA ARG A 167 -4.96 11.20 -28.03
C ARG A 167 -4.06 10.21 -27.27
N LEU A 168 -4.40 9.88 -26.03
CA LEU A 168 -3.60 9.04 -25.14
C LEU A 168 -3.76 7.54 -25.45
N HIS A 169 -4.97 7.09 -25.77
CA HIS A 169 -5.30 5.68 -25.97
C HIS A 169 -5.60 5.35 -27.44
N ARG A 170 -4.74 5.80 -28.36
CA ARG A 170 -4.90 5.47 -29.79
C ARG A 170 -4.95 3.96 -30.00
N PHE A 171 -6.15 3.45 -30.28
CA PHE A 171 -6.35 2.05 -30.59
C PHE A 171 -5.80 1.76 -31.98
N ARG A 172 -4.99 0.70 -32.08
CA ARG A 172 -4.50 0.21 -33.36
C ARG A 172 -5.69 -0.32 -34.15
N GLN A 173 -5.99 0.32 -35.27
CA GLN A 173 -6.97 -0.18 -36.24
C GLN A 173 -6.44 -1.51 -36.81
N PRO A 174 -7.27 -2.56 -36.91
CA PRO A 174 -6.88 -3.79 -37.60
C PRO A 174 -6.48 -3.47 -39.03
N SER A 175 -5.48 -4.19 -39.54
CA SER A 175 -5.11 -4.09 -40.95
C SER A 175 -6.30 -4.51 -41.81
N CYS A 176 -6.68 -3.69 -42.80
CA CYS A 176 -7.68 -4.05 -43.80
C CYS A 176 -7.31 -5.31 -44.62
N ARG A 177 -6.06 -5.80 -44.50
CA ARG A 177 -5.63 -7.08 -45.09
C ARG A 177 -6.12 -8.30 -44.30
N ILE A 178 -6.41 -8.14 -43.01
CA ILE A 178 -6.82 -9.22 -42.10
C ILE A 178 -8.33 -9.20 -41.91
N ASP A 179 -8.92 -8.01 -41.81
CA ASP A 179 -10.37 -7.83 -41.66
C ASP A 179 -10.88 -6.85 -42.73
N PRO A 180 -11.73 -7.29 -43.67
CA PRO A 180 -12.33 -6.42 -44.68
C PRO A 180 -13.38 -5.44 -44.11
N LYS A 181 -13.80 -5.59 -42.84
CA LYS A 181 -14.70 -4.66 -42.13
C LYS A 181 -14.12 -4.22 -40.78
N PRO A 182 -13.02 -3.44 -40.77
CA PRO A 182 -12.38 -2.95 -39.54
C PRO A 182 -13.30 -2.05 -38.68
N ALA A 183 -14.42 -1.58 -39.23
CA ALA A 183 -15.44 -0.81 -38.51
C ALA A 183 -16.33 -1.64 -37.56
N ASN A 184 -16.33 -2.98 -37.67
CA ASN A 184 -17.10 -3.87 -36.79
C ASN A 184 -16.42 -4.12 -35.43
N VAL A 185 -15.23 -3.57 -35.20
CA VAL A 185 -14.54 -3.68 -33.92
C VAL A 185 -15.33 -2.94 -32.86
N VAL A 186 -15.62 -3.61 -31.73
CA VAL A 186 -16.26 -2.99 -30.56
C VAL A 186 -15.44 -1.76 -30.16
N GLN A 187 -16.05 -0.57 -30.28
CA GLN A 187 -15.44 0.65 -29.79
C GLN A 187 -15.38 0.57 -28.27
N LEU A 188 -14.18 0.49 -27.73
CA LEU A 188 -13.97 0.52 -26.28
C LEU A 188 -14.31 1.93 -25.79
N THR A 189 -15.44 2.07 -25.09
CA THR A 189 -15.82 3.34 -24.48
C THR A 189 -14.84 3.71 -23.38
N ARG A 190 -14.63 5.01 -23.15
CA ARG A 190 -13.80 5.54 -22.05
C ARG A 190 -14.14 4.88 -20.72
N GLU A 191 -15.43 4.79 -20.40
CA GLU A 191 -15.92 4.14 -19.19
C GLU A 191 -15.48 2.67 -19.12
N SER A 192 -15.70 1.90 -20.20
CA SER A 192 -15.31 0.48 -20.22
C SER A 192 -13.80 0.27 -20.11
N PHE A 193 -12.99 1.19 -20.64
CA PHE A 193 -11.54 1.17 -20.51
C PHE A 193 -11.11 1.33 -19.03
N TYR A 194 -11.57 2.39 -18.35
CA TYR A 194 -11.19 2.63 -16.97
C TYR A 194 -11.74 1.58 -16.01
N LEU A 195 -12.99 1.12 -16.20
CA LEU A 195 -13.53 0.02 -15.41
C LEU A 195 -12.70 -1.26 -15.56
N LYS A 196 -12.25 -1.57 -16.78
CA LYS A 196 -11.35 -2.70 -17.01
C LYS A 196 -10.00 -2.48 -16.32
N LEU A 197 -9.42 -1.29 -16.44
CA LEU A 197 -8.15 -0.94 -15.79
C LEU A 197 -8.22 -1.12 -14.27
N PHE A 198 -9.26 -0.56 -13.64
CA PHE A 198 -9.49 -0.66 -12.20
C PHE A 198 -9.63 -2.10 -11.74
N ARG A 199 -10.40 -2.91 -12.48
CA ARG A 199 -10.58 -4.34 -12.18
C ARG A 199 -9.26 -5.10 -12.26
N VAL A 200 -8.44 -4.85 -13.28
CA VAL A 200 -7.11 -5.48 -13.40
C VAL A 200 -6.22 -5.14 -12.20
N ILE A 201 -6.21 -3.89 -11.76
CA ILE A 201 -5.43 -3.46 -10.60
C ILE A 201 -5.94 -4.14 -9.31
N LEU A 202 -7.25 -4.16 -9.09
CA LEU A 202 -7.86 -4.82 -7.93
C LEU A 202 -7.62 -6.33 -7.92
N ASP A 203 -7.69 -6.98 -9.09
CA ASP A 203 -7.42 -8.42 -9.23
C ASP A 203 -5.96 -8.75 -8.91
N HIS A 204 -5.03 -7.91 -9.36
CA HIS A 204 -3.61 -8.08 -9.02
C HIS A 204 -3.34 -7.91 -7.52
N LEU A 205 -3.93 -6.88 -6.90
CA LEU A 205 -3.83 -6.66 -5.45
C LEU A 205 -4.43 -7.81 -4.65
N TYR A 206 -5.62 -8.28 -5.06
CA TYR A 206 -6.28 -9.41 -4.42
C TYR A 206 -5.43 -10.68 -4.50
N THR A 207 -4.87 -10.98 -5.67
CA THR A 207 -4.00 -12.16 -5.87
C THR A 207 -2.78 -12.07 -4.97
N THR A 208 -2.09 -10.93 -4.97
CA THR A 208 -0.88 -10.72 -4.15
C THR A 208 -1.15 -10.91 -2.66
N TYR A 209 -2.26 -10.35 -2.14
CA TYR A 209 -2.61 -10.47 -0.73
C TYR A 209 -3.09 -11.87 -0.37
N SER A 210 -3.78 -12.55 -1.29
CA SER A 210 -4.20 -13.94 -1.12
C SER A 210 -2.97 -14.87 -1.05
N ASP A 211 -1.99 -14.67 -1.93
CA ASP A 211 -0.75 -15.45 -1.92
C ASP A 211 0.04 -15.21 -0.64
N PHE A 212 0.13 -13.95 -0.19
CA PHE A 212 0.74 -13.62 1.09
C PHE A 212 0.03 -14.31 2.26
N LEU A 213 -1.32 -14.28 2.30
CA LEU A 213 -2.10 -14.98 3.32
C LEU A 213 -1.87 -16.50 3.29
N ASN A 214 -1.73 -17.10 2.12
CA ASN A 214 -1.43 -18.53 1.98
C ASN A 214 -0.05 -18.86 2.58
N VAL A 215 0.97 -18.05 2.28
CA VAL A 215 2.31 -18.21 2.84
C VAL A 215 2.31 -18.07 4.37
N LEU A 216 1.57 -17.10 4.92
CA LEU A 216 1.43 -16.95 6.37
C LEU A 216 0.70 -18.15 6.99
N ASN A 217 -0.35 -18.66 6.35
CA ASN A 217 -1.08 -19.83 6.81
C ASN A 217 -0.22 -21.10 6.83
N GLU A 218 0.62 -21.31 5.82
CA GLU A 218 1.47 -22.50 5.76
C GLU A 218 2.60 -22.45 6.79
N LYS A 219 3.24 -21.28 6.94
CA LYS A 219 4.46 -21.14 7.75
C LYS A 219 4.20 -20.71 9.18
N LEU A 220 3.32 -19.74 9.42
CA LEU A 220 3.18 -19.06 10.72
C LEU A 220 2.02 -19.55 11.57
N LYS A 221 1.03 -20.21 10.96
CA LYS A 221 -0.15 -20.74 11.68
C LYS A 221 0.23 -21.63 12.86
N TRP A 222 1.27 -22.45 12.70
CA TRP A 222 1.69 -23.38 13.73
C TRP A 222 2.41 -22.72 14.91
N PHE A 223 2.83 -21.45 14.77
CA PHE A 223 3.53 -20.70 15.82
C PHE A 223 2.61 -19.76 16.60
N ILE A 224 1.30 -19.73 16.30
CA ILE A 224 0.32 -18.84 16.96
C ILE A 224 0.31 -19.03 18.49
N ASN A 225 0.30 -20.28 18.94
CA ASN A 225 0.24 -20.63 20.36
C ASN A 225 1.59 -20.55 21.08
N VAL A 226 2.66 -20.14 20.39
CA VAL A 226 4.00 -19.96 20.99
C VAL A 226 4.14 -18.55 21.64
N THR A 227 3.09 -17.74 21.56
CA THR A 227 3.01 -16.40 22.14
C THR A 227 2.76 -16.47 23.66
N PRO A 228 3.31 -15.54 24.49
CA PRO A 228 3.12 -15.50 25.95
C PRO A 228 1.68 -15.71 26.41
N SER A 229 0.74 -15.06 25.73
CA SER A 229 -0.68 -15.07 26.05
C SER A 229 -1.43 -16.35 25.68
N ARG A 230 -0.85 -17.22 24.85
CA ARG A 230 -1.56 -18.38 24.26
C ARG A 230 -0.86 -19.71 24.47
N ILE A 231 0.23 -19.73 25.23
CA ILE A 231 1.04 -20.93 25.43
C ILE A 231 0.29 -22.09 26.09
N GLU A 232 -0.75 -21.79 26.88
CA GLU A 232 -1.62 -22.80 27.49
C GLU A 232 -2.41 -23.63 26.46
N ASN A 233 -2.64 -23.07 25.27
CA ASN A 233 -3.41 -23.73 24.21
C ASN A 233 -2.53 -24.56 23.27
N LEU A 234 -1.22 -24.63 23.53
CA LEU A 234 -0.29 -25.36 22.68
C LEU A 234 -0.64 -26.86 22.64
N THR A 235 -0.65 -27.43 21.44
CA THR A 235 -0.95 -28.86 21.24
C THR A 235 0.25 -29.64 20.71
N LEU A 236 0.27 -30.94 20.99
CA LEU A 236 1.31 -31.84 20.47
C LEU A 236 1.34 -31.88 18.93
N ASN A 237 0.20 -31.66 18.26
CA ASN A 237 0.15 -31.63 16.80
C ASN A 237 0.83 -30.38 16.24
N GLU A 238 0.70 -29.22 16.88
CA GLU A 238 1.45 -28.02 16.50
C GLU A 238 2.95 -28.24 16.64
N CYS A 239 3.39 -28.91 17.72
CA CYS A 239 4.80 -29.29 17.88
C CYS A 239 5.30 -30.22 16.75
N LYS A 240 4.47 -31.16 16.25
CA LYS A 240 4.82 -31.99 15.09
C LYS A 240 5.01 -31.16 13.82
N HIS A 241 4.11 -30.21 13.58
CA HIS A 241 4.20 -29.32 12.41
C HIS A 241 5.41 -28.38 12.51
N MET A 242 5.72 -27.84 13.70
CA MET A 242 6.94 -27.06 13.93
C MET A 242 8.21 -27.87 13.64
N CYS A 243 8.28 -29.13 14.07
CA CYS A 243 9.38 -30.03 13.75
C CYS A 243 9.53 -30.32 12.25
N GLY A 244 8.43 -30.27 11.48
CA GLY A 244 8.47 -30.38 10.02
C GLY A 244 8.98 -29.13 9.30
N ILE A 245 8.82 -27.95 9.92
CA ILE A 245 9.21 -26.65 9.35
C ILE A 245 10.66 -26.30 9.70
N ILE A 246 11.08 -26.56 10.95
CA ILE A 246 12.40 -26.14 11.46
C ILE A 246 13.42 -27.26 11.22
N PRO A 247 14.42 -27.06 10.34
CA PRO A 247 15.47 -28.05 10.15
C PRO A 247 16.24 -28.23 11.46
N LYS A 248 16.51 -29.49 11.85
CA LYS A 248 17.21 -29.95 13.08
C LYS A 248 16.36 -30.07 14.36
N LEU A 249 15.06 -29.77 14.32
CA LEU A 249 14.19 -29.94 15.49
C LEU A 249 13.64 -31.37 15.59
N THR A 250 14.19 -32.19 16.51
CA THR A 250 13.83 -33.61 16.66
C THR A 250 12.95 -33.88 17.89
N SER A 251 12.08 -34.89 17.79
CA SER A 251 11.20 -35.40 18.85
C SER A 251 10.14 -34.40 19.35
N PRO A 252 8.97 -34.33 18.68
CA PRO A 252 7.83 -33.48 19.07
C PRO A 252 7.36 -33.62 20.53
N PRO A 253 7.34 -34.82 21.15
CA PRO A 253 6.93 -34.95 22.56
C PRO A 253 7.85 -34.24 23.54
N LEU A 254 9.17 -34.26 23.29
CA LEU A 254 10.14 -33.55 24.13
C LEU A 254 10.01 -32.04 23.99
N LEU A 255 9.75 -31.55 22.78
CA LEU A 255 9.47 -30.13 22.56
C LEU A 255 8.25 -29.68 23.36
N PHE A 256 7.18 -30.49 23.35
CA PHE A 256 5.98 -30.21 24.12
C PHE A 256 6.23 -30.16 25.62
N THR A 257 7.02 -31.09 26.17
CA THR A 257 7.39 -31.07 27.59
C THR A 257 8.26 -29.87 27.96
N GLU A 258 9.21 -29.47 27.10
CA GLU A 258 10.02 -28.26 27.34
C GLU A 258 9.14 -27.01 27.37
N PHE A 259 8.14 -26.90 26.47
CA PHE A 259 7.17 -25.80 26.49
C PHE A 259 6.28 -25.81 27.75
N GLN A 260 5.86 -26.98 28.22
CA GLN A 260 5.07 -27.09 29.46
C GLN A 260 5.88 -26.68 30.70
N LEU A 261 7.18 -26.98 30.73
CA LEU A 261 8.05 -26.58 31.84
C LEU A 261 8.33 -25.07 31.85
N LEU A 262 8.41 -24.44 30.67
CA LEU A 262 8.69 -23.02 30.53
C LEU A 262 7.42 -22.16 30.48
N SER A 263 6.22 -22.75 30.51
CA SER A 263 4.97 -22.04 30.28
C SER A 263 4.72 -20.91 31.27
N ASP A 264 5.00 -21.12 32.55
CA ASP A 264 4.74 -20.12 33.58
C ASP A 264 5.69 -18.91 33.48
N GLN A 265 6.95 -19.15 33.13
CA GLN A 265 7.94 -18.10 32.89
C GLN A 265 7.69 -17.33 31.59
N ILE A 266 7.14 -18.01 30.56
CA ILE A 266 6.76 -17.38 29.30
C ILE A 266 5.52 -16.49 29.49
N LYS A 267 4.57 -16.85 30.35
CA LYS A 267 3.39 -16.03 30.67
C LYS A 267 3.74 -14.71 31.35
N GLU A 268 4.77 -14.71 32.18
CA GLU A 268 5.27 -13.50 32.85
C GLU A 268 5.95 -12.50 31.89
N CYS A 269 6.23 -12.92 30.65
CA CYS A 269 6.80 -12.04 29.64
C CYS A 269 5.71 -11.28 28.88
N ASP A 270 5.79 -9.94 28.88
CA ASP A 270 4.84 -9.09 28.12
C ASP A 270 5.00 -9.23 26.60
N ASP A 271 6.24 -9.40 26.12
CA ASP A 271 6.61 -9.31 24.70
C ASP A 271 7.59 -10.41 24.26
N MET A 272 7.68 -10.66 22.95
CA MET A 272 8.71 -11.53 22.33
C MET A 272 10.15 -11.09 22.66
N ASN A 273 10.36 -9.80 22.94
CA ASN A 273 11.64 -9.28 23.42
C ASN A 273 11.95 -9.73 24.86
N GLY A 274 10.93 -9.88 25.71
CA GLY A 274 11.05 -10.47 27.04
C GLY A 274 11.45 -11.94 26.95
N ILE A 275 10.83 -12.69 26.03
CA ILE A 275 11.19 -14.09 25.76
C ILE A 275 12.64 -14.20 25.27
N SER A 276 13.10 -13.30 24.40
CA SER A 276 14.50 -13.30 23.93
C SER A 276 15.50 -13.15 25.10
N LYS A 277 15.23 -12.25 26.06
CA LYS A 277 16.05 -12.09 27.27
C LYS A 277 16.02 -13.33 28.17
N LEU A 278 14.86 -13.95 28.31
CA LEU A 278 14.69 -15.19 29.07
C LEU A 278 15.48 -16.35 28.44
N LEU A 279 15.48 -16.45 27.11
CA LEU A 279 16.25 -17.44 26.37
C LEU A 279 17.76 -17.21 26.47
N GLN A 280 18.22 -15.97 26.62
CA GLN A 280 19.64 -15.71 26.88
C GLN A 280 20.10 -16.23 28.25
N GLN A 281 19.21 -16.26 29.24
CA GLN A 281 19.50 -16.75 30.59
C GLN A 281 19.33 -18.27 30.72
N PHE A 282 18.25 -18.83 30.18
CA PHE A 282 17.85 -20.23 30.39
C PHE A 282 17.88 -21.09 29.11
N GLY A 283 18.29 -20.55 27.97
CA GLY A 283 18.21 -21.25 26.68
C GLY A 283 19.04 -22.53 26.59
N HIS A 284 20.07 -22.69 27.43
CA HIS A 284 20.87 -23.92 27.51
C HIS A 284 20.10 -25.11 28.15
N LEU A 285 19.10 -24.83 28.99
CA LEU A 285 18.27 -25.86 29.63
C LEU A 285 17.16 -26.37 28.70
N TYR A 286 16.74 -25.55 27.74
CA TYR A 286 15.61 -25.81 26.84
C TYR A 286 16.00 -25.56 25.37
N PRO A 287 16.90 -26.39 24.79
CA PRO A 287 17.50 -26.14 23.49
C PRO A 287 16.49 -26.19 22.34
N LYS A 288 15.38 -26.95 22.48
CA LYS A 288 14.38 -27.09 21.41
C LYS A 288 13.44 -25.90 21.39
N VAL A 289 12.99 -25.45 22.56
CA VAL A 289 12.21 -24.20 22.70
C VAL A 289 13.01 -22.99 22.23
N SER A 290 14.30 -22.92 22.59
CA SER A 290 15.19 -21.86 22.09
C SER A 290 15.31 -21.87 20.56
N SER A 291 15.43 -23.05 19.95
CA SER A 291 15.46 -23.18 18.48
C SER A 291 14.17 -22.68 17.82
N VAL A 292 13.01 -22.94 18.41
CA VAL A 292 11.71 -22.46 17.91
C VAL A 292 11.63 -20.94 17.98
N TYR A 293 11.95 -20.34 19.13
CA TYR A 293 11.90 -18.88 19.28
C TYR A 293 12.94 -18.16 18.41
N ASN A 294 14.15 -18.70 18.28
CA ASN A 294 15.15 -18.16 17.36
C ASN A 294 14.68 -18.20 15.91
N TYR A 295 13.98 -19.28 15.51
CA TYR A 295 13.36 -19.36 14.20
C TYR A 295 12.29 -18.27 14.02
N ILE A 296 11.37 -18.11 14.98
CA ILE A 296 10.32 -17.07 14.90
C ILE A 296 10.92 -15.66 14.82
N LEU A 297 11.94 -15.36 15.63
CA LEU A 297 12.59 -14.04 15.65
C LEU A 297 13.34 -13.71 14.36
N THR A 298 13.81 -14.74 13.64
CA THR A 298 14.52 -14.62 12.36
C THR A 298 13.60 -14.69 11.14
N LEU A 299 12.31 -14.95 11.31
CA LEU A 299 11.36 -14.94 10.19
C LEU A 299 11.20 -13.52 9.63
N PRO A 300 11.36 -13.33 8.32
CA PRO A 300 11.02 -12.07 7.66
C PRO A 300 9.50 -11.99 7.55
N ILE A 301 8.82 -11.62 8.64
CA ILE A 301 7.37 -11.39 8.64
C ILE A 301 7.05 -10.08 7.91
N THR A 302 8.04 -9.18 7.76
CA THR A 302 7.92 -7.92 7.06
C THR A 302 9.01 -7.80 5.99
N THR A 303 8.63 -7.36 4.79
CA THR A 303 9.54 -7.02 3.69
C THR A 303 10.28 -5.70 3.92
N ALA A 304 9.97 -5.00 5.02
CA ALA A 304 10.71 -3.83 5.47
C ALA A 304 12.00 -4.27 6.17
N THR A 305 13.02 -4.65 5.39
CA THR A 305 14.39 -4.54 5.85
C THR A 305 14.70 -3.08 6.13
N ASN A 306 14.75 -2.72 7.41
CA ASN A 306 15.86 -2.02 8.03
C ASN A 306 15.55 -1.86 9.52
N GLU A 307 16.51 -2.25 10.36
CA GLU A 307 16.56 -2.05 11.81
C GLU A 307 15.68 -2.98 12.65
N ARG A 308 16.12 -4.24 12.81
CA ARG A 308 15.89 -5.04 14.02
C ARG A 308 17.23 -5.25 14.71
#